data_AF-A0A940DG65-F1
#
_entry.id   AF-A0A940DG65-F1
#
_cell.length_a   1.000
_cell.length_b   1.000
_cell.length_c   1.000
_cell.angle_alpha   90.00
_cell.angle_beta   90.00
_cell.angle_gamma   90.00
#
_symmetry.space_group_name_H-M   'P 1'
#
loop_
_entity.id
_entity.type
_entity.pdbx_description
1 polymer ?
#
loop_
_entity_poly.entity_id
_entity_poly.type
_entity_poly.pdbx_seq_one_letter_code
_entity_poly.pdbx_strand_id
1 'polypeptide(L)'
;MRMKFNLRDFLLKMIPYVLSIAGGLVLFIVTKDDIHDPSVTDLINNIAASLLSIPLVFLLYDYSNYRVSKQLKKTLADNMGDKINVLLLKLIMVIRQIIGVRGKLTFTTLNNMGDISISRMASRLKISPASMKSLQECRNDLDNLIYHNANSNVLSADQVQTLSTLMREISQLINEHNFRRNRRAGAKYIKNMITHITDWMDSDALAAMHFQQLLGTAKLPEDKVGK
;
A
#
# COMPACT_ATOMS: atom_id res chain seq x y z
N MET A 1 -4.10 -13.83 3.50
CA MET A 1 -4.57 -14.76 4.54
C MET A 1 -6.10 -14.67 4.62
N ARG A 2 -6.83 -15.66 4.09
CA ARG A 2 -8.31 -15.68 4.11
C ARG A 2 -8.77 -15.81 5.56
N MET A 3 -9.31 -14.74 6.13
CA MET A 3 -10.02 -14.82 7.40
C MET A 3 -11.30 -15.60 7.13
N LYS A 4 -11.26 -16.92 7.34
CA LYS A 4 -12.47 -17.75 7.39
C LYS A 4 -13.27 -17.20 8.57
N PHE A 5 -14.33 -16.46 8.27
CA PHE A 5 -15.38 -16.16 9.25
C PHE A 5 -16.03 -17.50 9.62
N ASN A 6 -15.42 -18.21 10.58
CA ASN A 6 -16.05 -19.38 11.15
C ASN A 6 -17.21 -18.87 11.99
N LEU A 7 -18.44 -19.08 11.52
CA LEU A 7 -19.67 -18.76 12.23
C LEU A 7 -19.62 -19.27 13.70
N ARG A 8 -18.93 -20.39 13.91
CA ARG A 8 -18.64 -21.00 15.21
C ARG A 8 -17.84 -20.08 16.15
N ASP A 9 -16.80 -19.41 15.66
CA ASP A 9 -15.97 -18.51 16.49
C ASP A 9 -16.72 -17.22 16.82
N PHE A 10 -17.58 -16.75 15.93
CA PHE A 10 -18.50 -15.64 16.19
C PHE A 10 -19.57 -16.04 17.23
N LEU A 11 -20.19 -17.21 17.07
CA LEU A 11 -21.18 -17.74 18.03
C LEU A 11 -20.58 -17.99 19.41
N LEU A 12 -19.39 -18.59 19.51
CA LEU A 12 -18.67 -18.80 20.78
C LEU A 12 -18.33 -17.48 21.46
N LYS A 13 -17.97 -16.45 20.71
CA LYS A 13 -17.78 -15.09 21.24
C LYS A 13 -19.08 -14.46 21.72
N MET A 14 -20.23 -14.81 21.14
CA MET A 14 -21.55 -14.28 21.53
C MET A 14 -22.14 -14.98 22.76
N ILE A 15 -21.70 -16.20 23.11
CA ILE A 15 -22.22 -16.96 24.27
C ILE A 15 -22.15 -16.18 25.58
N PRO A 16 -21.03 -15.54 25.98
CA PRO A 16 -20.98 -14.74 27.21
C PRO A 16 -21.95 -13.57 27.21
N TYR A 17 -22.19 -12.97 26.03
CA TYR A 17 -23.09 -11.82 25.86
C TYR A 17 -24.54 -12.25 26.02
N VAL A 18 -24.91 -13.37 25.39
CA VAL A 18 -26.25 -13.96 25.50
C VAL A 18 -26.52 -14.46 26.91
N LEU A 19 -25.53 -15.08 27.57
CA LEU A 19 -25.65 -15.49 28.97
C LEU A 19 -25.81 -14.29 29.92
N SER A 20 -25.07 -13.20 29.69
CA SER A 20 -25.19 -11.99 30.52
C SER A 20 -26.56 -11.31 30.35
N ILE A 21 -27.04 -11.20 29.10
CA ILE A 21 -28.37 -10.64 28.80
C ILE A 21 -29.47 -11.53 29.39
N ALA A 22 -29.39 -12.85 29.20
CA ALA A 22 -30.37 -13.80 29.74
C ALA A 22 -30.35 -13.81 31.28
N GLY A 23 -29.17 -13.75 31.91
CA GLY A 23 -29.03 -13.64 33.36
C GLY A 23 -29.66 -12.37 33.92
N GLY A 24 -29.43 -11.22 33.28
CA GLY A 24 -30.06 -9.95 33.65
C GLY A 24 -31.59 -9.96 33.48
N LEU A 25 -32.09 -10.54 32.40
CA LEU A 25 -33.53 -10.67 32.12
C LEU A 25 -34.24 -11.62 33.09
N VAL A 26 -33.61 -12.75 33.42
CA VAL A 26 -34.13 -13.71 34.41
C VAL A 26 -34.16 -13.08 35.81
N LEU A 27 -33.09 -12.39 36.21
CA LEU A 27 -33.08 -11.66 37.48
C LEU A 27 -34.19 -10.61 37.53
N PHE A 28 -34.36 -9.82 36.47
CA PHE A 28 -35.40 -8.79 36.39
C PHE A 28 -36.82 -9.36 36.44
N ILE A 29 -37.08 -10.49 35.77
CA ILE A 29 -38.41 -11.13 35.76
C ILE A 29 -38.71 -11.79 37.11
N VAL A 30 -37.76 -12.53 37.69
CA VAL A 30 -37.95 -13.23 38.97
C VAL A 30 -38.13 -12.27 40.13
N THR A 31 -37.53 -11.07 40.07
CA THR A 31 -37.64 -10.08 41.15
C THR A 31 -38.76 -9.06 40.97
N LYS A 32 -39.45 -9.06 39.82
CA LYS A 32 -40.60 -8.21 39.56
C LYS A 32 -41.80 -8.52 40.46
N ASP A 33 -41.95 -9.78 40.87
CA ASP A 33 -43.13 -10.24 41.63
C ASP A 33 -42.87 -10.43 43.14
N ASP A 34 -41.62 -10.37 43.62
CA ASP A 34 -41.26 -10.81 44.99
C ASP A 34 -40.63 -9.72 45.90
N ILE A 35 -40.49 -8.47 45.44
CA ILE A 35 -39.73 -7.44 46.19
C ILE A 35 -40.52 -6.16 46.38
N HIS A 36 -41.06 -5.98 47.60
CA HIS A 36 -41.68 -4.72 48.07
C HIS A 36 -40.66 -3.70 48.62
N ASP A 37 -39.37 -4.06 48.70
CA ASP A 37 -38.30 -3.19 49.24
C ASP A 37 -37.55 -2.45 48.10
N PRO A 38 -37.67 -1.12 47.98
CA PRO A 38 -37.04 -0.34 46.92
C PRO A 38 -35.51 -0.46 46.90
N SER A 39 -34.89 -0.73 48.05
CA SER A 39 -33.44 -0.86 48.19
C SER A 39 -32.88 -2.08 47.46
N VAL A 40 -33.64 -3.18 47.43
CA VAL A 40 -33.24 -4.42 46.78
C VAL A 40 -33.50 -4.35 45.28
N THR A 41 -34.58 -3.68 44.86
CA THR A 41 -34.88 -3.40 43.45
C THR A 41 -33.81 -2.53 42.80
N ASP A 42 -33.31 -1.51 43.49
CA ASP A 42 -32.20 -0.67 43.01
C ASP A 42 -30.88 -1.44 42.91
N LEU A 43 -30.60 -2.35 43.84
CA LEU A 43 -29.43 -3.22 43.79
C LEU A 43 -29.48 -4.12 42.54
N ILE A 44 -30.63 -4.73 42.28
CA ILE A 44 -30.82 -5.65 41.15
C ILE A 44 -30.80 -4.92 39.81
N ASN A 45 -31.42 -3.75 39.73
CA ASN A 45 -31.35 -2.90 38.54
C ASN A 45 -29.91 -2.45 38.24
N ASN A 46 -29.12 -2.11 39.27
CA ASN A 46 -27.71 -1.77 39.11
C ASN A 46 -26.85 -2.97 38.68
N ILE A 47 -27.12 -4.17 39.21
CA ILE A 47 -26.44 -5.41 38.80
C ILE A 47 -26.81 -5.77 37.35
N ALA A 48 -28.10 -5.68 36.98
CA ALA A 48 -28.55 -5.93 35.61
C ALA A 48 -27.99 -4.89 34.62
N ALA A 49 -27.96 -3.61 34.99
CA ALA A 49 -27.33 -2.57 34.18
C ALA A 49 -25.81 -2.78 34.04
N SER A 50 -25.14 -3.24 35.09
CA SER A 50 -23.71 -3.59 35.06
C SER A 50 -23.45 -4.80 34.15
N LEU A 51 -24.28 -5.83 34.23
CA LEU A 51 -24.21 -7.03 33.39
C LEU A 51 -24.52 -6.75 31.91
N LEU A 52 -25.37 -5.76 31.60
CA LEU A 52 -25.68 -5.36 30.23
C LEU A 52 -24.65 -4.38 29.64
N SER A 53 -24.10 -3.49 30.47
CA SER A 53 -23.15 -2.46 30.02
C SER A 53 -21.78 -3.03 29.65
N ILE A 54 -21.28 -4.04 30.37
CA ILE A 54 -19.97 -4.65 30.07
C ILE A 54 -19.94 -5.22 28.64
N PRO A 55 -20.88 -6.11 28.22
CA PRO A 55 -21.04 -6.54 26.84
C PRO A 55 -21.12 -5.40 25.81
N LEU A 56 -21.92 -4.38 26.11
CA LEU A 56 -22.16 -3.26 25.19
C LEU A 56 -20.88 -2.45 24.92
N VAL A 57 -20.10 -2.19 25.98
CA VAL A 57 -18.81 -1.48 25.88
C VAL A 57 -17.81 -2.29 25.07
N PHE A 58 -17.72 -3.61 25.27
CA PHE A 58 -16.85 -4.47 24.46
C PHE A 58 -17.26 -4.48 22.98
N LEU A 59 -18.56 -4.53 22.68
CA LEU A 59 -19.07 -4.54 21.31
C LEU A 59 -18.81 -3.19 20.60
N LEU A 60 -19.00 -2.09 21.31
CA LEU A 60 -18.67 -0.74 20.83
C LEU A 60 -17.16 -0.56 20.63
N TYR A 61 -16.35 -1.10 21.54
CA TYR A 61 -14.90 -1.09 21.44
C TYR A 61 -14.41 -1.87 20.22
N ASP A 62 -14.91 -3.09 20.02
CA ASP A 62 -14.57 -3.93 18.86
C ASP A 62 -15.03 -3.30 17.54
N TYR A 63 -16.24 -2.72 17.51
CA TYR A 63 -16.75 -2.02 16.33
C TYR A 63 -15.95 -0.76 16.01
N SER A 64 -15.63 0.05 17.02
CA SER A 64 -14.81 1.25 16.88
C SER A 64 -13.40 0.88 16.39
N ASN A 65 -12.76 -0.10 17.03
CA ASN A 65 -11.45 -0.61 16.60
C ASN A 65 -11.49 -1.18 15.19
N TYR A 66 -12.53 -1.91 14.81
CA TYR A 66 -12.67 -2.41 13.45
C TYR A 66 -12.76 -1.27 12.43
N ARG A 67 -13.58 -0.24 12.69
CA ARG A 67 -13.75 0.91 11.79
C ARG A 67 -12.49 1.77 11.72
N VAL A 68 -11.89 2.09 12.86
CA VAL A 68 -10.65 2.86 12.97
C VAL A 68 -9.49 2.10 12.33
N SER A 69 -9.33 0.80 12.61
CA SER A 69 -8.30 -0.03 11.98
C SER A 69 -8.48 -0.12 10.47
N LYS A 70 -9.73 -0.25 9.97
CA LYS A 70 -10.00 -0.27 8.52
C LYS A 70 -9.68 1.06 7.86
N GLN A 71 -10.06 2.18 8.47
CA GLN A 71 -9.73 3.51 7.97
C GLN A 71 -8.22 3.77 8.01
N LEU A 72 -7.54 3.44 9.11
CA LEU A 72 -6.09 3.55 9.22
C LEU A 72 -5.37 2.70 8.17
N LYS A 73 -5.78 1.44 7.97
CA LYS A 73 -5.22 0.58 6.93
C LYS A 73 -5.41 1.16 5.53
N LYS A 74 -6.58 1.75 5.26
CA LYS A 74 -6.84 2.43 3.98
C LYS A 74 -5.94 3.65 3.81
N THR A 75 -5.88 4.56 4.79
CA THR A 75 -5.03 5.75 4.73
C THR A 75 -3.55 5.40 4.62
N LEU A 76 -3.09 4.34 5.31
CA LEU A 76 -1.73 3.84 5.18
C LEU A 76 -1.47 3.29 3.78
N ALA A 77 -2.40 2.52 3.22
CA ALA A 77 -2.30 1.99 1.86
C ALA A 77 -2.25 3.11 0.81
N ASP A 78 -3.13 4.11 0.90
CA ASP A 78 -3.19 5.24 -0.03
C ASP A 78 -1.86 6.05 0.02
N ASN A 79 -1.40 6.42 1.22
CA ASN A 79 -0.13 7.13 1.41
C ASN A 79 1.08 6.32 0.90
N MET A 80 1.04 4.99 1.00
CA MET A 80 2.10 4.12 0.53
C MET A 80 2.09 3.95 -0.98
N GLY A 81 0.90 3.85 -1.59
CA GLY A 81 0.73 3.88 -3.04
C GLY A 81 1.32 5.17 -3.63
N ASP A 82 1.06 6.31 -3.01
CA ASP A 82 1.63 7.60 -3.44
C ASP A 82 3.16 7.61 -3.36
N LYS A 83 3.75 7.14 -2.26
CA LYS A 83 5.22 7.03 -2.12
C LYS A 83 5.84 6.14 -3.20
N ILE A 84 5.20 5.00 -3.50
CA ILE A 84 5.66 4.09 -4.55
C ILE A 84 5.57 4.79 -5.91
N ASN A 85 4.44 5.42 -6.23
CA ASN A 85 4.25 6.10 -7.50
C ASN A 85 5.26 7.24 -7.72
N VAL A 86 5.58 8.01 -6.69
CA VAL A 86 6.65 9.04 -6.73
C VAL A 86 8.01 8.41 -7.00
N LEU A 87 8.32 7.27 -6.37
CA LEU A 87 9.58 6.58 -6.59
C LEU A 87 9.68 6.01 -8.01
N LEU A 88 8.62 5.38 -8.51
CA LEU A 88 8.56 4.89 -9.89
C LEU A 88 8.69 6.03 -10.90
N LEU A 89 8.12 7.21 -10.58
CA LEU A 89 8.28 8.42 -11.37
C LEU A 89 9.74 8.90 -11.37
N LYS A 90 10.40 8.94 -10.20
CA LYS A 90 11.83 9.27 -10.11
C LYS A 90 12.66 8.30 -10.96
N LEU A 91 12.39 7.00 -10.85
CA LEU A 91 13.07 5.95 -11.61
C LEU A 91 12.89 6.11 -13.12
N ILE A 92 11.66 6.35 -13.60
CA ILE A 92 11.44 6.53 -15.03
C ILE A 92 12.12 7.78 -15.57
N MET A 93 12.15 8.88 -14.80
CA MET A 93 12.89 10.08 -15.21
C MET A 93 14.40 9.79 -15.37
N VAL A 94 14.98 9.04 -14.44
CA VAL A 94 16.40 8.64 -14.49
C VAL A 94 16.65 7.73 -15.70
N ILE A 95 15.82 6.70 -15.91
CA ILE A 95 15.90 5.81 -17.08
C ILE A 95 15.84 6.62 -18.37
N ARG A 96 14.90 7.56 -18.45
CA ARG A 96 14.66 8.39 -19.62
C ARG A 96 15.87 9.27 -19.96
N GLN A 97 16.53 9.82 -18.95
CA GLN A 97 17.82 10.53 -19.12
C GLN A 97 18.91 9.58 -19.63
N ILE A 98 19.02 8.37 -19.08
CA ILE A 98 20.02 7.37 -19.45
C ILE A 98 19.89 6.92 -20.91
N ILE A 99 18.67 6.77 -21.43
CA ILE A 99 18.41 6.36 -22.83
C ILE A 99 18.24 7.56 -23.79
N GLY A 100 18.32 8.79 -23.28
CA GLY A 100 18.30 10.02 -24.07
C GLY A 100 16.93 10.37 -24.68
N VAL A 101 15.82 9.99 -24.04
CA VAL A 101 14.46 10.31 -24.53
C VAL A 101 14.04 11.69 -24.02
N ARG A 102 13.78 12.64 -24.94
CA ARG A 102 13.41 14.04 -24.63
C ARG A 102 11.90 14.28 -24.82
N GLY A 103 11.39 15.42 -24.36
CA GLY A 103 9.98 15.82 -24.45
C GLY A 103 9.20 15.78 -23.13
N LYS A 104 7.86 15.91 -23.21
CA LYS A 104 6.99 15.83 -22.03
C LYS A 104 6.79 14.36 -21.64
N LEU A 105 6.84 14.05 -20.34
CA LEU A 105 6.54 12.71 -19.86
C LEU A 105 5.01 12.52 -19.83
N THR A 106 4.52 11.63 -20.69
CA THR A 106 3.12 11.19 -20.76
C THR A 106 3.06 9.67 -20.76
N PHE A 107 1.88 9.10 -20.48
CA PHE A 107 1.68 7.65 -20.57
C PHE A 107 2.02 7.11 -21.97
N THR A 108 1.66 7.83 -23.03
CA THR A 108 2.04 7.50 -24.39
C THR A 108 3.56 7.45 -24.57
N THR A 109 4.30 8.43 -24.02
CA THR A 109 5.77 8.38 -24.09
C THR A 109 6.37 7.23 -23.30
N LEU A 110 5.75 6.83 -22.19
CA LEU A 110 6.16 5.67 -21.40
C LEU A 110 5.97 4.37 -22.19
N ASN A 111 4.81 4.18 -22.80
CA ASN A 111 4.55 3.01 -23.65
C ASN A 111 5.50 2.98 -24.85
N ASN A 112 5.71 4.12 -25.51
CA ASN A 112 6.67 4.24 -26.60
C ASN A 112 8.12 3.93 -26.16
N MET A 113 8.47 4.14 -24.88
CA MET A 113 9.76 3.74 -24.34
C MET A 113 9.90 2.21 -24.23
N GLY A 114 8.81 1.50 -23.94
CA GLY A 114 8.75 0.03 -23.95
C GLY A 114 8.98 -0.57 -25.35
N ASP A 115 8.54 0.14 -26.39
CA ASP A 115 8.69 -0.28 -27.79
C ASP A 115 10.11 -0.08 -28.36
N ILE A 116 10.98 0.65 -27.65
CA ILE A 116 12.36 0.83 -28.09
C ILE A 116 13.09 -0.51 -28.04
N SER A 117 13.74 -0.89 -29.15
CA SER A 117 14.52 -2.11 -29.21
C SER A 117 15.75 -2.03 -28.31
N ILE A 118 16.18 -3.19 -27.77
CA ILE A 118 17.37 -3.28 -26.92
C ILE A 118 18.62 -2.75 -27.65
N SER A 119 18.73 -3.00 -28.96
CA SER A 119 19.85 -2.49 -29.77
C SER A 119 19.87 -0.96 -29.83
N ARG A 120 18.71 -0.32 -29.99
CA ARG A 120 18.57 1.15 -30.02
C ARG A 120 18.76 1.78 -28.64
N MET A 121 18.33 1.10 -27.57
CA MET A 121 18.63 1.53 -26.20
C MET A 121 20.13 1.44 -25.91
N ALA A 122 20.79 0.33 -26.28
CA ALA A 122 22.21 0.09 -26.03
C ALA A 122 23.12 1.12 -26.72
N SER A 123 22.76 1.56 -27.94
CA SER A 123 23.53 2.59 -28.66
C SER A 123 23.40 3.99 -28.05
N ARG A 124 22.29 4.27 -27.35
CA ARG A 124 22.02 5.55 -26.69
C ARG A 124 22.36 5.57 -25.20
N LEU A 125 22.64 4.40 -24.62
CA LEU A 125 22.88 4.21 -23.19
C LEU A 125 24.04 5.07 -22.69
N LYS A 126 23.72 6.08 -21.87
CA LYS A 126 24.68 6.95 -21.21
C LYS A 126 24.32 7.09 -19.73
N ILE A 127 25.03 6.37 -18.88
CA ILE A 127 24.87 6.47 -17.43
C ILE A 127 25.92 7.46 -16.92
N SER A 128 25.47 8.64 -16.51
CA SER A 128 26.33 9.64 -15.88
C SER A 128 26.53 9.31 -14.38
N PRO A 129 27.56 9.86 -13.71
CA PRO A 129 27.72 9.70 -12.26
C PRO A 129 26.49 10.16 -11.46
N ALA A 130 25.82 11.24 -11.90
CA ALA A 130 24.60 11.74 -11.28
C ALA A 130 23.43 10.75 -11.46
N SER A 131 23.28 10.18 -12.65
CA SER A 131 22.28 9.15 -12.93
C SER A 131 22.55 7.87 -12.13
N MET A 132 23.83 7.49 -11.98
CA MET A 132 24.24 6.35 -11.16
C MET A 132 23.88 6.54 -9.69
N LYS A 133 24.19 7.71 -9.13
CA LYS A 133 23.80 8.06 -7.75
C LYS A 133 22.27 7.99 -7.58
N SER A 134 21.52 8.54 -8.55
CA SER A 134 20.06 8.52 -8.53
C SER A 134 19.49 7.09 -8.59
N LEU A 135 20.11 6.19 -9.36
CA LEU A 135 19.74 4.76 -9.38
C LEU A 135 20.01 4.07 -8.04
N GLN A 136 21.14 4.37 -7.40
CA GLN A 136 21.47 3.84 -6.07
C GLN A 136 20.48 4.32 -5.01
N GLU A 137 20.12 5.60 -5.02
CA GLU A 137 19.08 6.16 -4.16
C GLU A 137 17.74 5.45 -4.40
N CYS A 138 17.29 5.33 -5.65
CA CYS A 138 16.04 4.63 -5.96
C CYS A 138 16.04 3.17 -5.49
N ARG A 139 17.17 2.47 -5.61
CA ARG A 139 17.33 1.11 -5.09
C ARG A 139 17.17 1.06 -3.57
N ASN A 140 17.86 1.95 -2.85
CA ASN A 140 17.82 1.97 -1.39
C ASN A 140 16.43 2.37 -0.88
N ASP A 141 15.77 3.32 -1.55
CA ASP A 141 14.41 3.73 -1.21
C ASP A 141 13.40 2.58 -1.45
N LEU A 142 13.57 1.79 -2.52
CA LEU A 142 12.79 0.57 -2.75
C LEU A 142 13.03 -0.49 -1.68
N ASP A 143 14.30 -0.73 -1.31
CA ASP A 143 14.66 -1.71 -0.29
C ASP A 143 14.03 -1.34 1.07
N ASN A 144 14.14 -0.07 1.46
CA ASN A 144 13.52 0.45 2.68
C ASN A 144 11.99 0.30 2.65
N LEU A 145 11.36 0.59 1.50
CA LEU A 145 9.91 0.40 1.33
C LEU A 145 9.54 -1.07 1.44
N ILE A 146 10.27 -2.00 0.83
CA ILE A 146 9.95 -3.43 0.90
C ILE A 146 10.16 -3.94 2.34
N TYR A 147 11.29 -3.61 2.96
CA TYR A 147 11.66 -4.10 4.29
C TYR A 147 10.69 -3.64 5.38
N HIS A 148 10.29 -2.37 5.39
CA HIS A 148 9.36 -1.86 6.40
C HIS A 148 7.91 -2.32 6.19
N ASN A 149 7.54 -2.68 4.97
CA ASN A 149 6.14 -2.91 4.61
C ASN A 149 5.78 -4.37 4.34
N ALA A 150 6.76 -5.25 4.22
CA ALA A 150 6.52 -6.69 4.18
C ALA A 150 5.77 -7.18 5.43
N ASN A 151 5.95 -6.53 6.59
CA ASN A 151 5.32 -6.91 7.85
C ASN A 151 3.93 -6.27 8.09
N SER A 152 3.59 -5.20 7.39
CA SER A 152 2.37 -4.40 7.67
C SER A 152 1.13 -4.87 6.90
N ASN A 153 1.25 -5.85 5.99
CA ASN A 153 0.19 -6.30 5.07
C ASN A 153 -0.43 -5.17 4.24
N VAL A 154 0.25 -4.04 4.10
CA VAL A 154 -0.26 -2.88 3.35
C VAL A 154 -0.10 -3.08 1.84
N LEU A 155 0.97 -3.76 1.42
CA LEU A 155 1.19 -4.14 0.01
C LEU A 155 0.75 -5.58 -0.22
N SER A 156 0.19 -5.85 -1.40
CA SER A 156 -0.10 -7.22 -1.82
C SER A 156 1.20 -7.99 -2.12
N ALA A 157 1.14 -9.33 -2.08
CA ALA A 157 2.29 -10.17 -2.41
C ALA A 157 2.80 -9.89 -3.84
N ASP A 158 1.88 -9.67 -4.78
CA ASP A 158 2.21 -9.34 -6.17
C ASP A 158 2.91 -7.99 -6.27
N GLN A 159 2.43 -6.98 -5.53
CA GLN A 159 3.07 -5.67 -5.48
C GLN A 159 4.50 -5.75 -4.91
N VAL A 160 4.69 -6.50 -3.81
CA VAL A 160 6.02 -6.74 -3.22
C VAL A 160 6.94 -7.45 -4.22
N GLN A 161 6.42 -8.44 -4.95
CA GLN A 161 7.18 -9.17 -5.96
C GLN A 161 7.61 -8.27 -7.13
N THR A 162 6.71 -7.41 -7.63
CA THR A 162 7.02 -6.45 -8.70
C THR A 162 8.10 -5.45 -8.26
N LEU A 163 7.96 -4.87 -7.06
CA LEU A 163 8.94 -3.93 -6.51
C LEU A 163 10.30 -4.60 -6.25
N SER A 164 10.31 -5.84 -5.75
CA SER A 164 11.53 -6.63 -5.55
C SER A 164 12.22 -6.94 -6.88
N THR A 165 11.44 -7.23 -7.92
CA THR A 165 11.98 -7.46 -9.26
C THR A 165 12.59 -6.17 -9.82
N LEU A 166 11.91 -5.03 -9.69
CA LEU A 166 12.47 -3.72 -10.06
C LEU A 166 13.79 -3.42 -9.34
N MET A 167 13.83 -3.63 -8.02
CA MET A 167 15.06 -3.45 -7.23
C MET A 167 16.20 -4.34 -7.74
N ARG A 168 15.90 -5.57 -8.14
CA ARG A 168 16.87 -6.50 -8.71
C ARG A 168 17.39 -6.00 -10.07
N GLU A 169 16.51 -5.55 -10.96
CA GLU A 169 16.91 -5.00 -12.28
C GLU A 169 17.79 -3.75 -12.12
N ILE A 170 17.48 -2.85 -11.16
CA ILE A 170 18.33 -1.70 -10.84
C ILE A 170 19.71 -2.16 -10.37
N SER A 171 19.76 -3.13 -9.45
CA SER A 171 21.02 -3.67 -8.93
C SER A 171 21.87 -4.30 -10.02
N GLN A 172 21.23 -5.05 -10.93
CA GLN A 172 21.90 -5.66 -12.08
C GLN A 172 22.42 -4.60 -13.06
N LEU A 173 21.67 -3.52 -13.33
CA LEU A 173 22.15 -2.41 -14.15
C LEU A 173 23.37 -1.72 -13.55
N ILE A 174 23.35 -1.44 -12.23
CA ILE A 174 24.47 -0.82 -11.51
C ILE A 174 25.71 -1.70 -11.61
N ASN A 175 25.56 -2.99 -11.31
CA ASN A 175 26.67 -3.95 -11.37
C ASN A 175 27.23 -4.09 -12.79
N GLU A 176 26.35 -4.16 -13.79
CA GLU A 176 26.77 -4.26 -15.19
C GLU A 176 27.55 -3.02 -15.62
N HIS A 177 27.13 -1.82 -15.20
CA HIS A 177 27.86 -0.59 -15.48
C HIS A 177 29.24 -0.56 -14.81
N ASN A 178 29.33 -0.95 -13.53
CA ASN A 178 30.54 -0.84 -12.73
C ASN A 178 31.63 -1.86 -13.14
N PHE A 179 31.23 -3.09 -13.46
CA PHE A 179 32.20 -4.20 -13.59
C PHE A 179 32.37 -4.73 -15.02
N ARG A 180 31.30 -4.77 -15.81
CA ARG A 180 31.30 -5.51 -17.09
C ARG A 180 31.14 -4.61 -18.32
N ARG A 181 30.59 -3.40 -18.13
CA ARG A 181 30.34 -2.38 -19.16
C ARG A 181 29.57 -2.89 -20.39
N ASN A 182 28.80 -3.99 -20.27
CA ASN A 182 28.01 -4.50 -21.39
C ASN A 182 26.75 -3.67 -21.59
N ARG A 183 26.78 -2.79 -22.60
CA ARG A 183 25.66 -1.90 -22.92
C ARG A 183 24.38 -2.65 -23.33
N ARG A 184 24.51 -3.84 -23.92
CA ARG A 184 23.35 -4.64 -24.35
C ARG A 184 22.64 -5.28 -23.15
N ALA A 185 23.41 -5.76 -22.17
CA ALA A 185 22.85 -6.23 -20.91
C ALA A 185 22.21 -5.08 -20.10
N GLY A 186 22.89 -3.93 -20.00
CA GLY A 186 22.32 -2.73 -19.38
C GLY A 186 21.00 -2.28 -20.03
N ALA A 187 20.94 -2.27 -21.35
CA ALA A 187 19.71 -1.96 -22.09
C ALA A 187 18.58 -2.99 -21.83
N LYS A 188 18.91 -4.27 -21.64
CA LYS A 188 17.93 -5.30 -21.27
C LYS A 188 17.32 -5.01 -19.90
N TYR A 189 18.15 -4.71 -18.90
CA TYR A 189 17.66 -4.36 -17.55
C TYR A 189 16.80 -3.09 -17.55
N ILE A 190 17.19 -2.07 -18.35
CA ILE A 190 16.35 -0.88 -18.54
C ILE A 190 15.00 -1.21 -19.15
N LYS A 191 14.98 -2.04 -20.21
CA LYS A 191 13.73 -2.44 -20.84
C LYS A 191 12.82 -3.18 -19.86
N ASN A 192 13.37 -4.12 -19.09
CA ASN A 192 12.63 -4.84 -18.05
C ASN A 192 12.05 -3.88 -17.00
N MET A 193 12.83 -2.90 -16.54
CA MET A 193 12.34 -1.88 -15.60
C MET A 193 11.17 -1.09 -16.17
N ILE A 194 11.24 -0.65 -17.44
CA ILE A 194 10.14 0.05 -18.09
C ILE A 194 8.89 -0.83 -18.14
N THR A 195 9.03 -2.10 -18.53
CA THR A 195 7.92 -3.06 -18.56
C THR A 195 7.28 -3.22 -17.19
N HIS A 196 8.05 -3.44 -16.13
CA HIS A 196 7.49 -3.58 -14.78
C HIS A 196 6.82 -2.30 -14.26
N ILE A 197 7.30 -1.11 -14.66
CA ILE A 197 6.65 0.17 -14.33
C ILE A 197 5.32 0.29 -15.10
N THR A 198 5.28 -0.07 -16.38
CA THR A 198 4.04 -0.06 -17.18
C THR A 198 3.04 -1.07 -16.63
N ASP A 199 3.46 -2.29 -16.33
CA ASP A 199 2.63 -3.33 -15.74
C ASP A 199 2.06 -2.89 -14.38
N TRP A 200 2.88 -2.21 -13.55
CA TRP A 200 2.42 -1.62 -12.29
C TRP A 200 1.27 -0.63 -12.53
N MET A 201 1.43 0.27 -13.51
CA MET A 201 0.39 1.24 -13.86
C MET A 201 -0.88 0.57 -14.41
N ASP A 202 -0.75 -0.45 -15.24
CA ASP A 202 -1.90 -1.15 -15.82
C ASP A 202 -2.64 -2.03 -14.81
N SER A 203 -1.93 -2.56 -13.81
CA SER A 203 -2.49 -3.46 -12.79
C SER A 203 -3.41 -2.76 -11.78
N ASP A 204 -3.31 -1.43 -11.64
CA ASP A 204 -4.06 -0.66 -10.65
C ASP A 204 -4.56 0.66 -11.27
N ALA A 205 -5.85 0.70 -11.61
CA ALA A 205 -6.49 1.88 -12.20
C ALA A 205 -6.39 3.13 -11.31
N LEU A 206 -6.32 2.96 -9.98
CA LEU A 206 -6.07 4.06 -9.05
C LEU A 206 -4.61 4.51 -9.12
N ALA A 207 -3.65 3.58 -9.17
CA ALA A 207 -2.25 3.92 -9.37
C ALA A 207 -2.02 4.64 -10.71
N ALA A 208 -2.67 4.22 -11.80
CA ALA A 208 -2.62 4.91 -13.09
C ALA A 208 -3.14 6.36 -13.00
N MET A 209 -4.29 6.57 -12.36
CA MET A 209 -4.87 7.91 -12.18
C MET A 209 -3.97 8.82 -11.31
N HIS A 210 -3.46 8.31 -10.19
CA HIS A 210 -2.54 9.04 -9.32
C HIS A 210 -1.22 9.35 -10.03
N PHE A 211 -0.68 8.41 -10.79
CA PHE A 211 0.52 8.64 -11.59
C PHE A 211 0.27 9.69 -12.67
N GLN A 212 -0.88 9.66 -13.36
CA GLN A 212 -1.26 10.71 -14.31
C GLN A 212 -1.39 12.09 -13.66
N GLN A 213 -1.94 12.17 -12.44
CA GLN A 213 -1.97 13.41 -11.66
C GLN A 213 -0.56 13.89 -11.34
N LEU A 214 0.32 13.01 -10.87
CA LEU A 214 1.72 13.32 -10.60
C LEU A 214 2.47 13.76 -11.87
N LEU A 215 2.20 13.16 -13.03
CA LEU A 215 2.73 13.60 -14.32
C LEU A 215 2.21 14.99 -14.72
N GLY A 216 0.95 15.28 -14.42
CA GLY A 216 0.32 16.57 -14.69
C GLY A 216 0.85 17.71 -13.82
N THR A 217 1.16 17.42 -12.55
CA THR A 217 1.75 18.38 -11.59
C THR A 217 3.26 18.52 -11.75
N ALA A 218 3.96 17.47 -12.20
CA ALA A 218 5.39 17.50 -12.53
C ALA A 218 5.72 18.25 -13.83
N LYS A 219 4.88 19.19 -14.27
CA LYS A 219 5.25 20.15 -15.32
C LYS A 219 6.53 20.86 -14.90
N LEU A 220 7.64 20.42 -15.50
CA LEU A 220 8.92 21.09 -15.48
C LEU A 220 8.71 22.55 -15.90
N PRO A 221 9.41 23.51 -15.27
CA PRO A 221 9.31 24.92 -15.63
C PRO A 221 9.52 25.05 -17.14
N GLU A 222 8.51 25.57 -17.82
CA GLU A 222 8.58 25.86 -19.23
C GLU A 222 9.77 26.79 -19.47
N ASP A 223 10.57 26.43 -20.47
CA ASP A 223 11.62 27.26 -21.05
C ASP A 223 11.11 28.71 -21.20
N LYS A 224 11.59 29.60 -20.33
CA LYS A 224 11.71 31.00 -20.69
C LYS A 224 12.90 31.12 -21.64
N VAL A 225 12.71 30.73 -22.89
CA VAL A 225 13.57 31.15 -24.00
C VAL A 225 12.68 31.57 -25.17
N GLY A 226 12.63 32.88 -25.39
CA GLY A 226 12.47 33.46 -26.72
C GLY A 226 11.06 33.91 -27.10
N LYS A 227 10.69 35.12 -26.67
CA LYS A 227 10.41 36.21 -27.61
C LYS A 227 11.08 37.48 -27.10
#